data_AF-A0ABD4KW04-F1
#
_entry.id   AF-A0ABD4KW04-F1
#
_cell.length_a   1.000
_cell.length_b   1.000
_cell.length_c   1.000
_cell.angle_alpha   90.00
_cell.angle_beta   90.00
_cell.angle_gamma   90.00
#
_symmetry.space_group_name_H-M   'P 1'
#
loop_
_entity.id
_entity.type
_entity.pdbx_description
1 polymer ?
#
loop_
_entity_poly.entity_id
_entity_poly.type
_entity_poly.pdbx_seq_one_letter_code
_entity_poly.pdbx_strand_id
1 'polypeptide(L)'
;MELRRVLTELRKFVEDEHRANYEKLYEVWEKPLTQKLTKGESQQIRYVRKEGQNHLLVTLGQNESRFREGDMICLHLGEPSKKRHVQQGTIEAENEDEWLVRVHQIDDENLQEIISGCYADPDTMDLKPFYDKALDEIAESKRGREIVLPLLAGKLDTGFIFEDDYDEAADFAEECGLNEHQA
;
A
#
# COMPACT_ATOMS: atom_id res chain seq x y z
N MET A 1 -12.04 -18.13 25.98
CA MET A 1 -13.13 -17.14 25.79
C MET A 1 -12.57 -15.80 25.32
N GLU A 2 -11.49 -15.29 25.93
CA GLU A 2 -10.89 -14.00 25.50
C GLU A 2 -9.97 -14.03 24.26
N LEU A 3 -9.23 -15.11 23.98
CA LEU A 3 -8.44 -15.18 22.73
C LEU A 3 -9.32 -15.16 21.47
N ARG A 4 -10.55 -15.72 21.58
CA ARG A 4 -11.57 -15.62 20.54
C ARG A 4 -12.07 -14.18 20.39
N ARG A 5 -12.14 -13.42 21.49
CA ARG A 5 -12.53 -12.00 21.48
C ARG A 5 -11.48 -11.17 20.73
N VAL A 6 -10.19 -11.36 20.99
CA VAL A 6 -9.10 -10.69 20.25
C VAL A 6 -9.20 -10.95 18.75
N LEU A 7 -9.39 -12.21 18.34
CA LEU A 7 -9.60 -12.56 16.93
C LEU A 7 -10.84 -11.86 16.34
N THR A 8 -11.96 -11.82 17.05
CA THR A 8 -13.17 -11.13 16.60
C THR A 8 -12.94 -9.62 16.46
N GLU A 9 -12.24 -9.01 17.41
CA GLU A 9 -11.90 -7.58 17.38
C GLU A 9 -10.95 -7.27 16.21
N LEU A 10 -9.94 -8.10 15.95
CA LEU A 10 -9.03 -7.95 14.80
C LEU A 10 -9.77 -8.08 13.46
N ARG A 11 -10.68 -9.04 13.31
CA ARG A 11 -11.50 -9.15 12.09
C ARG A 11 -12.38 -7.94 11.87
N LYS A 12 -13.00 -7.45 12.95
CA LYS A 12 -13.81 -6.23 12.88
C LYS A 12 -12.95 -5.03 12.48
N PHE A 13 -11.76 -4.90 13.05
CA PHE A 13 -10.81 -3.86 12.69
C PHE A 13 -10.45 -3.90 11.21
N VAL A 14 -10.12 -5.07 10.66
CA VAL A 14 -9.83 -5.25 9.23
C VAL A 14 -11.02 -4.84 8.35
N GLU A 15 -12.24 -5.22 8.74
CA GLU A 15 -13.46 -4.84 8.01
C GLU A 15 -13.70 -3.32 8.05
N ASP A 16 -13.58 -2.72 9.23
CA ASP A 16 -13.80 -1.29 9.43
C ASP A 16 -12.76 -0.46 8.66
N GLU A 17 -11.47 -0.86 8.68
CA GLU A 17 -10.39 -0.23 7.91
C GLU A 17 -10.59 -0.39 6.39
N HIS A 18 -10.95 -1.59 5.94
CA HIS A 18 -11.26 -1.85 4.54
C HIS A 18 -12.38 -0.92 4.05
N ARG A 19 -13.50 -0.85 4.78
CA ARG A 19 -14.62 0.04 4.44
C ARG A 19 -14.19 1.51 4.42
N ALA A 20 -13.51 1.97 5.48
CA ALA A 20 -13.09 3.37 5.58
C ALA A 20 -12.14 3.78 4.45
N ASN A 21 -11.23 2.89 4.05
CA ASN A 21 -10.29 3.15 2.96
C ASN A 21 -11.02 3.32 1.60
N TYR A 22 -11.97 2.43 1.29
CA TYR A 22 -12.78 2.54 0.07
C TYR A 22 -13.72 3.75 0.09
N GLU A 23 -14.37 4.04 1.22
CA GLU A 23 -15.21 5.24 1.37
C GLU A 23 -14.42 6.52 1.08
N LYS A 24 -13.21 6.64 1.64
CA LYS A 24 -12.33 7.78 1.40
C LYS A 24 -11.87 7.88 -0.04
N LEU A 25 -11.56 6.74 -0.68
CA LEU A 25 -11.20 6.69 -2.09
C LEU A 25 -12.35 7.21 -2.97
N TYR A 26 -13.56 6.74 -2.74
CA TYR A 26 -14.74 7.17 -3.49
C TYR A 26 -15.08 8.65 -3.25
N GLU A 27 -14.93 9.13 -2.01
CA GLU A 27 -15.09 10.55 -1.70
C GLU A 27 -14.17 11.43 -2.55
N VAL A 28 -12.92 11.00 -2.79
CA VAL A 28 -12.01 11.70 -3.70
C VAL A 28 -12.50 11.58 -5.14
N TRP A 29 -12.81 10.39 -5.61
CA TRP A 29 -13.20 10.15 -7.01
C TRP A 29 -14.44 10.91 -7.45
N GLU A 30 -15.42 11.06 -6.57
CA GLU A 30 -16.69 11.74 -6.84
C GLU A 30 -16.55 13.27 -6.95
N LYS A 31 -15.45 13.85 -6.46
CA LYS A 31 -15.21 15.30 -6.59
C LYS A 31 -15.04 15.71 -8.06
N PRO A 32 -15.52 16.90 -8.45
CA PRO A 32 -15.26 17.46 -9.76
C PRO A 32 -13.75 17.53 -10.07
N LEU A 33 -13.36 17.11 -11.26
CA LEU A 33 -11.95 17.04 -11.68
C LEU A 33 -11.19 18.36 -11.47
N THR A 34 -11.81 19.49 -11.80
CA THR A 34 -11.21 20.82 -11.58
C THR A 34 -10.88 21.09 -10.12
N GLN A 35 -11.73 20.65 -9.20
CA GLN A 35 -11.49 20.77 -7.76
C GLN A 35 -10.34 19.88 -7.31
N LYS A 36 -10.28 18.64 -7.80
CA LYS A 36 -9.22 17.69 -7.45
C LYS A 36 -7.85 18.16 -7.92
N LEU A 37 -7.75 18.64 -9.17
CA LEU A 37 -6.53 19.21 -9.74
C LEU A 37 -6.04 20.43 -8.94
N THR A 38 -6.95 21.32 -8.55
CA THR A 38 -6.59 22.53 -7.76
C THR A 38 -6.07 22.17 -6.37
N LYS A 39 -6.56 21.08 -5.77
CA LYS A 39 -6.16 20.61 -4.44
C LYS A 39 -4.98 19.63 -4.47
N GLY A 40 -4.48 19.27 -5.64
CA GLY A 40 -3.47 18.23 -5.84
C GLY A 40 -3.92 16.83 -5.45
N GLU A 41 -5.24 16.58 -5.43
CA GLU A 41 -5.83 15.24 -5.22
C GLU A 41 -5.88 14.41 -6.52
N SER A 42 -5.69 15.07 -7.66
CA SER A 42 -5.50 14.47 -8.99
C SER A 42 -4.27 15.08 -9.65
N GLN A 43 -3.67 14.37 -10.58
CA GLN A 43 -2.60 14.88 -11.43
C GLN A 43 -3.00 14.81 -12.91
N GLN A 44 -2.86 15.91 -13.63
CA GLN A 44 -2.95 15.90 -15.08
C GLN A 44 -1.71 15.24 -15.65
N ILE A 45 -1.90 14.34 -16.61
CA ILE A 45 -0.84 13.65 -17.35
C ILE A 45 -0.87 14.13 -18.79
N ARG A 46 0.29 14.54 -19.32
CA ARG A 46 0.41 14.97 -20.73
C ARG A 46 0.69 13.80 -21.67
N TYR A 47 1.50 12.87 -21.23
CA TYR A 47 1.95 11.76 -22.06
C TYR A 47 2.25 10.53 -21.22
N VAL A 48 1.96 9.35 -21.77
CA VAL A 48 2.26 8.06 -21.14
C VAL A 48 2.97 7.20 -22.16
N ARG A 49 4.13 6.63 -21.81
CA ARG A 49 4.80 5.61 -22.64
C ARG A 49 5.15 4.37 -21.83
N LYS A 50 5.22 3.23 -22.52
CA LYS A 50 5.82 2.03 -21.92
C LYS A 50 7.32 2.22 -21.76
N GLU A 51 7.83 1.79 -20.62
CA GLU A 51 9.25 1.70 -20.32
C GLU A 51 9.54 0.25 -19.91
N GLY A 52 9.86 -0.62 -20.87
CA GLY A 52 9.96 -2.05 -20.60
C GLY A 52 8.61 -2.76 -20.43
N GLN A 53 8.58 -3.84 -19.63
CA GLN A 53 7.45 -4.77 -19.58
C GLN A 53 6.34 -4.34 -18.61
N ASN A 54 6.72 -3.81 -17.44
CA ASN A 54 5.81 -3.55 -16.31
C ASN A 54 5.89 -2.11 -15.81
N HIS A 55 6.45 -1.20 -16.60
CA HIS A 55 6.57 0.20 -16.22
C HIS A 55 6.02 1.12 -17.29
N LEU A 56 5.48 2.23 -16.82
CA LEU A 56 5.05 3.37 -17.61
C LEU A 56 5.88 4.57 -17.18
N LEU A 57 6.43 5.30 -18.14
CA LEU A 57 6.92 6.64 -17.91
C LEU A 57 5.79 7.62 -18.20
N VAL A 58 5.49 8.45 -17.21
CA VAL A 58 4.34 9.34 -17.19
C VAL A 58 4.85 10.77 -17.12
N THR A 59 4.61 11.57 -18.16
CA THR A 59 4.98 12.99 -18.18
C THR A 59 3.87 13.84 -17.58
N LEU A 60 4.21 14.66 -16.60
CA LEU A 60 3.27 15.43 -15.79
C LEU A 60 2.73 16.67 -16.52
N GLY A 61 1.53 17.06 -16.13
CA GLY A 61 0.84 18.28 -16.51
C GLY A 61 1.28 19.50 -15.71
N GLN A 62 0.48 20.58 -15.77
CA GLN A 62 0.86 21.85 -15.13
C GLN A 62 0.45 21.98 -13.67
N ASN A 63 -0.43 21.10 -13.18
CA ASN A 63 -0.86 21.19 -11.80
C ASN A 63 0.15 20.50 -10.88
N GLU A 64 0.26 21.03 -9.68
CA GLU A 64 0.90 20.37 -8.55
C GLU A 64 0.01 19.24 -8.05
N SER A 65 0.61 18.13 -7.64
CA SER A 65 -0.09 17.07 -6.91
C SER A 65 0.58 16.74 -5.60
N ARG A 66 -0.15 15.99 -4.77
CA ARG A 66 0.31 15.53 -3.46
C ARG A 66 0.82 14.09 -3.49
N PHE A 67 0.85 13.48 -4.67
CA PHE A 67 1.34 12.12 -4.85
C PHE A 67 2.85 12.08 -4.67
N ARG A 68 3.34 10.95 -4.19
CA ARG A 68 4.76 10.70 -3.93
C ARG A 68 5.14 9.26 -4.26
N GLU A 69 6.44 8.98 -4.26
CA GLU A 69 6.94 7.60 -4.33
C GLU A 69 6.23 6.68 -3.32
N GLY A 70 5.83 5.50 -3.80
CA GLY A 70 5.06 4.51 -3.05
C GLY A 70 3.54 4.68 -3.13
N ASP A 71 3.02 5.83 -3.56
CA ASP A 71 1.59 6.01 -3.73
C ASP A 71 1.04 5.19 -4.89
N MET A 72 -0.20 4.74 -4.73
CA MET A 72 -0.93 3.97 -5.74
C MET A 72 -1.92 4.88 -6.48
N ILE A 73 -1.90 4.79 -7.80
CA ILE A 73 -2.72 5.58 -8.69
C ILE A 73 -3.43 4.72 -9.75
N CYS A 74 -4.49 5.28 -10.31
CA CYS A 74 -5.12 4.81 -11.53
C CYS A 74 -5.08 5.90 -12.59
N LEU A 75 -4.95 5.50 -13.87
CA LEU A 75 -5.02 6.42 -15.00
C LEU A 75 -6.39 6.33 -15.67
N HIS A 76 -6.98 7.48 -15.96
CA HIS A 76 -8.33 7.58 -16.51
C HIS A 76 -8.53 8.87 -17.33
N LEU A 77 -9.62 8.92 -18.12
CA LEU A 77 -9.96 10.07 -18.98
C LEU A 77 -10.93 11.08 -18.33
N GLY A 78 -10.99 11.12 -17.01
CA GLY A 78 -11.79 12.10 -16.24
C GLY A 78 -12.69 11.49 -15.16
N GLU A 79 -13.16 10.25 -15.35
CA GLU A 79 -14.04 9.57 -14.38
C GLU A 79 -13.51 8.16 -14.01
N PRO A 80 -12.76 8.03 -12.90
CA PRO A 80 -12.13 6.76 -12.52
C PRO A 80 -13.15 5.69 -12.12
N SER A 81 -14.34 6.07 -11.65
CA SER A 81 -15.41 5.13 -11.31
C SER A 81 -16.03 4.43 -12.52
N LYS A 82 -15.90 5.01 -13.73
CA LYS A 82 -16.45 4.44 -14.98
C LYS A 82 -15.45 3.55 -15.70
N LYS A 83 -14.25 4.07 -15.97
CA LYS A 83 -13.18 3.33 -16.66
C LYS A 83 -11.82 3.81 -16.15
N ARG A 84 -11.02 2.84 -15.72
CA ARG A 84 -9.60 3.01 -15.41
C ARG A 84 -8.81 2.25 -16.46
N HIS A 85 -8.02 2.97 -17.23
CA HIS A 85 -7.15 2.45 -18.28
C HIS A 85 -5.92 1.77 -17.69
N VAL A 86 -5.45 2.30 -16.56
CA VAL A 86 -4.43 1.67 -15.72
C VAL A 86 -4.97 1.64 -14.30
N GLN A 87 -4.81 0.51 -13.63
CA GLN A 87 -5.23 0.28 -12.25
C GLN A 87 -4.02 -0.12 -11.43
N GLN A 88 -4.00 0.26 -10.15
CA GLN A 88 -3.00 -0.14 -9.18
C GLN A 88 -1.55 0.16 -9.62
N GLY A 89 -1.35 1.28 -10.32
CA GLY A 89 -0.02 1.75 -10.68
C GLY A 89 0.69 2.30 -9.46
N THR A 90 1.89 1.83 -9.15
CA THR A 90 2.70 2.34 -8.03
C THR A 90 3.75 3.30 -8.56
N ILE A 91 3.82 4.51 -8.01
CA ILE A 91 4.89 5.46 -8.34
C ILE A 91 6.18 4.92 -7.70
N GLU A 92 7.16 4.54 -8.52
CA GLU A 92 8.45 4.00 -8.04
C GLU A 92 9.55 5.04 -8.01
N ALA A 93 9.47 6.04 -8.90
CA ALA A 93 10.39 7.17 -8.90
C ALA A 93 9.63 8.45 -9.23
N GLU A 94 9.88 9.50 -8.46
CA GLU A 94 9.31 10.82 -8.64
C GLU A 94 10.39 11.81 -9.07
N ASN A 95 10.22 12.42 -10.25
CA ASN A 95 11.03 13.54 -10.72
C ASN A 95 10.13 14.76 -10.96
N GLU A 96 10.74 15.93 -11.18
CA GLU A 96 10.03 17.22 -11.33
C GLU A 96 8.95 17.20 -12.44
N ASP A 97 9.23 16.57 -13.58
CA ASP A 97 8.32 16.55 -14.74
C ASP A 97 7.78 15.14 -15.08
N GLU A 98 8.27 14.10 -14.40
CA GLU A 98 8.00 12.71 -14.81
C GLU A 98 7.91 11.75 -13.61
N TRP A 99 7.00 10.79 -13.72
CA TRP A 99 6.95 9.63 -12.82
C TRP A 99 7.28 8.35 -13.55
N LEU A 100 8.03 7.47 -12.89
CA LEU A 100 8.12 6.07 -13.26
C LEU A 100 7.07 5.29 -12.47
N VAL A 101 6.11 4.69 -13.18
CA VAL A 101 4.98 4.00 -12.57
C VAL A 101 5.06 2.52 -12.89
N ARG A 102 5.21 1.66 -11.89
CA ARG A 102 5.10 0.21 -12.05
C ARG A 102 3.64 -0.21 -12.10
N VAL A 103 3.31 -1.07 -13.04
CA VAL A 103 1.97 -1.64 -13.22
C VAL A 103 2.07 -3.16 -13.37
N HIS A 104 1.03 -3.88 -12.98
CA HIS A 104 1.06 -5.35 -13.06
C HIS A 104 1.02 -5.86 -14.50
N GLN A 105 0.20 -5.22 -15.34
CA GLN A 105 0.03 -5.56 -16.75
C GLN A 105 -0.27 -4.30 -17.54
N ILE A 106 0.34 -4.17 -18.73
CA ILE A 106 0.06 -3.08 -19.65
C ILE A 106 -0.75 -3.60 -20.83
N ASP A 107 -2.03 -3.25 -20.87
CA ASP A 107 -2.88 -3.46 -22.02
C ASP A 107 -2.62 -2.36 -23.07
N ASP A 108 -2.16 -2.77 -24.26
CA ASP A 108 -1.84 -1.85 -25.35
C ASP A 108 -3.04 -1.05 -25.82
N GLU A 109 -4.24 -1.64 -25.86
CA GLU A 109 -5.45 -0.93 -26.31
C GLU A 109 -5.80 0.20 -25.34
N ASN A 110 -5.80 -0.10 -24.03
CA ASN A 110 -6.05 0.90 -23.00
C ASN A 110 -4.96 1.99 -22.99
N LEU A 111 -3.70 1.62 -23.23
CA LEU A 111 -2.61 2.58 -23.28
C LEU A 111 -2.74 3.55 -24.46
N GLN A 112 -3.12 3.06 -25.65
CA GLN A 112 -3.31 3.91 -26.83
C GLN A 112 -4.38 4.98 -26.61
N GLU A 113 -5.41 4.70 -25.81
CA GLU A 113 -6.45 5.69 -25.48
C GLU A 113 -5.94 6.86 -24.60
N ILE A 114 -4.90 6.63 -23.78
CA ILE A 114 -4.40 7.61 -22.81
C ILE A 114 -3.04 8.21 -23.18
N ILE A 115 -2.40 7.72 -24.26
CA ILE A 115 -1.04 8.08 -24.66
C ILE A 115 -0.85 9.60 -24.81
N SER A 116 -1.87 10.30 -25.28
CA SER A 116 -1.84 11.74 -25.58
C SER A 116 -2.32 12.63 -24.42
N GLY A 117 -2.64 12.03 -23.28
CA GLY A 117 -3.01 12.75 -22.07
C GLY A 117 -4.16 12.07 -21.34
N CYS A 118 -4.09 12.13 -20.00
CA CYS A 118 -5.07 11.56 -19.10
C CYS A 118 -4.96 12.23 -17.72
N TYR A 119 -5.57 11.61 -16.72
CA TYR A 119 -5.48 12.03 -15.33
C TYR A 119 -5.10 10.84 -14.46
N ALA A 120 -4.36 11.12 -13.39
CA ALA A 120 -4.06 10.19 -12.32
C ALA A 120 -4.86 10.57 -11.08
N ASP A 121 -5.60 9.61 -10.54
CA ASP A 121 -6.32 9.68 -9.26
C ASP A 121 -5.76 8.61 -8.32
N PRO A 122 -5.93 8.74 -6.98
CA PRO A 122 -5.51 7.68 -6.07
C PRO A 122 -6.22 6.37 -6.43
N ASP A 123 -5.58 5.25 -6.14
CA ASP A 123 -6.18 3.91 -6.24
C ASP A 123 -5.84 3.10 -4.99
N THR A 124 -6.41 1.91 -4.87
CA THR A 124 -6.15 1.02 -3.74
C THR A 124 -6.10 -0.44 -4.20
N MET A 125 -5.62 -1.30 -3.30
CA MET A 125 -5.73 -2.75 -3.43
C MET A 125 -6.59 -3.33 -2.32
N ASP A 126 -7.33 -4.39 -2.65
CA ASP A 126 -8.06 -5.16 -1.65
C ASP A 126 -7.11 -6.12 -0.94
N LEU A 127 -6.69 -5.73 0.26
CA LEU A 127 -5.83 -6.54 1.13
C LEU A 127 -6.63 -7.41 2.10
N LYS A 128 -7.95 -7.23 2.19
CA LYS A 128 -8.79 -7.93 3.16
C LYS A 128 -8.64 -9.46 3.08
N PRO A 129 -8.58 -10.11 1.89
CA PRO A 129 -8.39 -11.55 1.81
C PRO A 129 -7.07 -12.03 2.44
N PHE A 130 -6.00 -11.24 2.34
CA PHE A 130 -4.71 -11.58 2.94
C PHE A 130 -4.78 -11.53 4.46
N TYR A 131 -5.42 -10.50 5.01
CA TYR A 131 -5.63 -10.39 6.46
C TYR A 131 -6.55 -11.48 6.98
N ASP A 132 -7.67 -11.75 6.31
CA ASP A 132 -8.59 -12.83 6.69
C ASP A 132 -7.87 -14.18 6.76
N LYS A 133 -7.06 -14.49 5.73
CA LYS A 133 -6.24 -15.71 5.71
C LYS A 133 -5.22 -15.74 6.84
N ALA A 134 -4.51 -14.65 7.09
CA ALA A 134 -3.54 -14.59 8.19
C ALA A 134 -4.21 -14.81 9.56
N LEU A 135 -5.40 -14.24 9.77
CA LEU A 135 -6.18 -14.44 11.00
C LEU A 135 -6.71 -15.87 11.13
N ASP A 136 -7.08 -16.53 10.04
CA ASP A 136 -7.42 -17.96 10.01
C ASP A 136 -6.21 -18.82 10.41
N GLU A 137 -5.05 -18.57 9.80
CA GLU A 137 -3.80 -19.31 10.10
C GLU A 137 -3.36 -19.14 11.57
N ILE A 138 -3.49 -17.94 12.14
CA ILE A 138 -3.22 -17.68 13.56
C ILE A 138 -4.21 -18.45 14.46
N ALA A 139 -5.48 -18.51 14.09
CA ALA A 139 -6.49 -19.23 14.87
C ALA A 139 -6.27 -20.76 14.85
N GLU A 140 -5.77 -21.29 13.74
CA GLU A 140 -5.63 -22.73 13.51
C GLU A 140 -4.27 -23.28 13.96
N SER A 141 -3.21 -22.48 13.89
CA SER A 141 -1.85 -22.92 14.20
C SER A 141 -1.56 -22.99 15.71
N LYS A 142 -0.66 -23.91 16.09
CA LYS A 142 -0.19 -24.05 17.48
C LYS A 142 0.50 -22.77 17.98
N ARG A 143 1.45 -22.25 17.20
CA ARG A 143 2.16 -21.00 17.50
C ARG A 143 1.20 -19.80 17.60
N GLY A 144 0.20 -19.73 16.72
CA GLY A 144 -0.80 -18.67 16.77
C GLY A 144 -1.62 -18.69 18.07
N ARG A 145 -2.09 -19.87 18.50
CA ARG A 145 -2.89 -20.00 19.73
C ARG A 145 -2.10 -19.89 21.03
N GLU A 146 -0.85 -20.34 21.05
CA GLU A 146 -0.04 -20.42 22.26
C GLU A 146 0.89 -19.21 22.45
N ILE A 147 1.25 -18.50 21.37
CA ILE A 147 2.20 -17.40 21.42
C ILE A 147 1.56 -16.10 20.93
N VAL A 148 1.16 -16.04 19.66
CA VAL A 148 0.74 -14.78 19.01
C VAL A 148 -0.52 -14.18 19.65
N LEU A 149 -1.59 -14.96 19.77
CA LEU A 149 -2.84 -14.46 20.36
C LEU A 149 -2.69 -14.12 21.85
N PRO A 150 -2.00 -14.93 22.68
CA PRO A 150 -1.67 -14.53 24.04
C PRO A 150 -0.83 -13.26 24.13
N LEU A 151 0.14 -13.05 23.25
CA LEU A 151 0.94 -11.82 23.20
C LEU A 151 0.05 -10.60 22.90
N LEU A 152 -0.75 -10.67 21.84
CA LEU A 152 -1.69 -9.60 21.47
C LEU A 152 -2.78 -9.36 22.52
N ALA A 153 -3.12 -10.39 23.30
CA ALA A 153 -4.05 -10.28 24.42
C ALA A 153 -3.39 -9.73 25.71
N GLY A 154 -2.08 -9.42 25.70
CA GLY A 154 -1.33 -8.98 26.88
C GLY A 154 -1.23 -10.06 27.97
N LYS A 155 -1.19 -11.34 27.59
CA LYS A 155 -1.21 -12.49 28.51
C LYS A 155 0.11 -13.24 28.63
N LEU A 156 1.01 -13.04 27.67
CA LEU A 156 2.39 -13.44 27.89
C LEU A 156 3.04 -12.36 28.73
N ASP A 157 3.66 -12.79 29.81
CA ASP A 157 4.60 -11.94 30.50
C ASP A 157 5.72 -11.64 29.51
N THR A 158 6.00 -10.37 29.29
CA THR A 158 7.14 -9.91 28.49
C THR A 158 8.10 -9.09 29.34
N GLY A 159 7.87 -8.99 30.65
CA GLY A 159 8.72 -8.25 31.59
C GLY A 159 10.05 -8.93 31.89
N PHE A 160 10.28 -10.13 31.33
CA PHE A 160 11.57 -10.82 31.33
C PHE A 160 12.37 -10.61 30.04
N ILE A 161 11.85 -9.84 29.07
CA ILE A 161 12.61 -9.40 27.91
C ILE A 161 13.39 -8.16 28.35
N PHE A 162 14.69 -8.32 28.53
CA PHE A 162 15.61 -7.25 28.85
C PHE A 162 16.22 -6.76 27.53
N GLU A 163 15.63 -5.70 26.95
CA GLU A 163 16.09 -5.14 25.67
C GLU A 163 17.57 -4.73 25.74
N ASP A 164 17.98 -4.15 26.87
CA ASP A 164 19.38 -3.78 27.15
C ASP A 164 20.33 -4.98 27.06
N ASP A 165 19.93 -6.17 27.54
CA ASP A 165 20.75 -7.39 27.46
C ASP A 165 20.89 -7.87 26.01
N TYR A 166 19.88 -7.61 25.18
CA TYR A 166 19.88 -7.98 23.76
C TYR A 166 20.81 -7.07 22.95
N ASP A 167 20.76 -5.76 23.22
CA ASP A 167 21.63 -4.77 22.61
C ASP A 167 23.09 -4.99 23.06
N GLU A 168 23.33 -5.24 24.35
CA GLU A 168 24.67 -5.53 24.88
C GLU A 168 25.24 -6.83 24.30
N ALA A 169 24.41 -7.86 24.10
CA ALA A 169 24.83 -9.10 23.46
C ALA A 169 25.16 -8.90 21.96
N ALA A 170 24.40 -8.06 21.26
CA ALA A 170 24.65 -7.73 19.85
C ALA A 170 25.95 -6.95 19.69
N ASP A 171 26.16 -5.91 20.50
CA ASP A 171 27.39 -5.11 20.53
C ASP A 171 28.61 -6.01 20.83
N PHE A 172 28.50 -6.89 21.82
CA PHE A 172 29.55 -7.85 22.16
C PHE A 172 29.85 -8.84 21.03
N ALA A 173 28.82 -9.33 20.32
CA ALA A 173 28.98 -10.21 19.18
C ALA A 173 29.72 -9.52 18.03
N GLU A 174 29.40 -8.25 17.76
CA GLU A 174 30.08 -7.42 16.77
C GLU A 174 31.55 -7.16 17.17
N GLU A 175 31.82 -6.84 18.44
CA GLU A 175 33.19 -6.71 18.98
C GLU A 175 34.00 -8.01 18.85
N CYS A 176 33.34 -9.16 18.97
CA CYS A 176 33.95 -10.48 18.76
C CYS A 176 34.14 -10.84 17.27
N GLY A 177 33.71 -9.98 16.34
CA GLY A 177 33.82 -10.19 14.90
C GLY A 177 32.84 -11.21 14.34
N LEU A 178 31.74 -11.50 15.05
CA LEU A 178 30.64 -12.32 14.53
C LEU A 178 29.83 -11.49 13.53
N ASN A 179 29.42 -12.11 12.43
CA ASN A 179 28.54 -11.44 11.46
C ASN A 179 27.06 -11.61 11.82
N GLU A 180 26.16 -10.92 11.11
CA GLU A 180 24.70 -10.97 11.32
C GLU A 180 24.07 -12.37 11.23
N HIS A 181 24.77 -13.36 10.67
CA HIS A 181 24.32 -14.75 10.63
C HIS A 181 24.85 -15.61 11.78
N GLN A 182 25.76 -15.06 12.60
CA GLN A 182 26.44 -15.71 13.72
C GLN A 182 26.18 -15.02 15.07
N ALA A 183 25.73 -13.75 15.04
CA ALA A 183 25.20 -13.01 16.18
C ALA A 183 23.79 -13.47 16.56
#